data_AF-X0ZW13-F1
#
_entry.id   AF-X0ZW13-F1
#
_cell.length_a   1.000
_cell.length_b   1.000
_cell.length_c   1.000
_cell.angle_alpha   90.00
_cell.angle_beta   90.00
_cell.angle_gamma   90.00
#
_symmetry.space_group_name_H-M   'P 1'
#
loop_
_entity.id
_entity.type
_entity.pdbx_description
1 polymer ?
#
loop_
_entity_poly.entity_id
_entity_poly.type
_entity_poly.pdbx_seq_one_letter_code
_entity_poly.pdbx_strand_id
1 'polypeptide(L)'
;KAELKIWLKDEYREGFFDVDAILMELIKKDIIKEASVKGMPSELIFLINDLFMIRRPPITLLKNPSERGLPERFVEEYKVAVRKFFQKYRPSDDDNLKILNDVVADPQVYEILKLLRISIVTKNVLEKLRKKGVDDIDDDLKKLWDSQMIHVFQDTKGNEYYALLTDFHSSLMYPKYIINIIIHQYAVKSKSNAVLIEYLNVLDDAYRPTKIVAEEED
;
A
#
# COMPACT_ATOMS: atom_id res chain seq x y z
N LYS A 1 25.01 5.98 1.50
CA LYS A 1 24.40 7.34 1.38
C LYS A 1 24.83 8.06 0.09
N ALA A 2 26.13 8.29 -0.16
CA ALA A 2 26.59 9.01 -1.37
C ALA A 2 26.18 8.35 -2.71
N GLU A 3 26.34 7.03 -2.84
CA GLU A 3 25.92 6.29 -4.06
C GLU A 3 24.42 6.38 -4.31
N LEU A 4 23.59 6.22 -3.26
CA LEU A 4 22.14 6.36 -3.36
C LEU A 4 21.73 7.77 -3.83
N LYS A 5 22.42 8.81 -3.34
CA LYS A 5 22.18 10.19 -3.76
C LYS A 5 22.53 10.43 -5.23
N ILE A 6 23.58 9.79 -5.74
CA ILE A 6 23.96 9.86 -7.15
C ILE A 6 22.90 9.14 -7.99
N TRP A 7 22.55 7.91 -7.62
CA TRP A 7 21.54 7.12 -8.32
C TRP A 7 20.16 7.82 -8.38
N LEU A 8 19.68 8.39 -7.27
CA LEU A 8 18.41 9.14 -7.23
C LEU A 8 18.45 10.40 -8.10
N LYS A 9 19.59 11.09 -8.18
CA LYS A 9 19.75 12.24 -9.06
C LYS A 9 19.75 11.86 -10.55
N ASP A 10 20.36 10.72 -10.88
CA ASP A 10 20.41 10.23 -12.26
C ASP A 10 19.02 9.78 -12.76
N GLU A 11 18.22 9.18 -11.88
CA GLU A 11 16.87 8.72 -12.16
C GLU A 11 15.88 9.90 -12.27
N TYR A 12 15.92 10.83 -11.32
CA TYR A 12 14.95 11.93 -11.22
C TYR A 12 15.54 13.29 -11.57
N ARG A 13 16.30 13.35 -12.68
CA ARG A 13 17.15 14.42 -13.22
C ARG A 13 16.81 15.90 -12.95
N GLU A 14 15.57 16.25 -12.61
CA GLU A 14 15.08 17.62 -12.39
C GLU A 14 14.61 17.91 -10.93
N GLY A 15 14.63 16.94 -10.02
CA GLY A 15 14.19 17.12 -8.64
C GLY A 15 15.30 17.40 -7.64
N PHE A 16 15.09 18.34 -6.72
CA PHE A 16 15.87 18.42 -5.49
C PHE A 16 15.36 17.38 -4.50
N PHE A 17 16.18 16.39 -4.15
CA PHE A 17 15.84 15.35 -3.17
C PHE A 17 16.68 15.52 -1.91
N ASP A 18 16.00 15.72 -0.80
CA ASP A 18 16.60 15.57 0.52
C ASP A 18 16.64 14.07 0.87
N VAL A 19 17.76 13.42 0.50
CA VAL A 19 17.98 12.00 0.75
C VAL A 19 17.97 11.68 2.24
N ASP A 20 18.45 12.60 3.07
CA ASP A 20 18.50 12.38 4.52
C ASP A 20 17.09 12.43 5.12
N ALA A 21 16.24 13.34 4.65
CA ALA A 21 14.82 13.36 5.04
C ALA A 21 14.09 12.07 4.59
N ILE A 22 14.32 11.59 3.36
CA ILE A 22 13.71 10.35 2.87
C ILE A 22 14.17 9.15 3.70
N LEU A 23 15.48 9.01 3.93
CA LEU A 23 16.02 7.91 4.74
C LEU A 23 15.47 7.96 6.16
N MET A 24 15.36 9.16 6.76
CA MET A 24 14.77 9.32 8.08
C MET A 24 13.31 8.86 8.11
N GLU A 25 12.51 9.16 7.09
CA GLU A 25 11.13 8.66 7.00
C GLU A 25 11.10 7.14 6.81
N LEU A 26 11.96 6.55 5.98
CA LEU A 26 12.03 5.10 5.81
C LEU A 26 12.46 4.37 7.10
N ILE A 27 13.34 4.97 7.91
CA ILE A 27 13.72 4.45 9.23
C ILE A 27 12.53 4.55 10.19
N LYS A 28 11.84 5.69 10.26
CA LYS A 28 10.64 5.87 11.09
C LYS A 28 9.50 4.91 10.73
N LYS A 29 9.46 4.45 9.48
CA LYS A 29 8.49 3.48 8.98
C LYS A 29 9.00 2.03 9.08
N ASP A 30 10.14 1.80 9.76
CA ASP A 30 10.77 0.49 9.93
C ASP A 30 11.05 -0.24 8.62
N ILE A 31 11.25 0.47 7.50
CA ILE A 31 11.57 -0.14 6.19
C ILE A 31 13.06 -0.45 6.13
N ILE A 32 13.89 0.48 6.62
CA ILE A 32 15.35 0.36 6.63
C ILE A 32 15.92 0.57 8.02
N LYS A 33 17.14 0.06 8.25
CA LYS A 33 17.95 0.33 9.44
C LYS A 33 19.34 0.77 9.02
N GLU A 34 19.88 1.76 9.72
CA GLU A 34 21.28 2.16 9.59
C GLU A 34 22.12 1.46 10.66
N ALA A 35 23.24 0.86 10.26
CA ALA A 35 24.18 0.26 11.19
C ALA A 35 25.64 0.45 10.74
N SER A 36 26.51 0.61 11.74
CA SER A 36 27.96 0.70 11.54
C SER A 36 28.57 -0.69 11.51
N VAL A 37 29.28 -1.03 10.42
CA VAL A 37 30.00 -2.31 10.31
C VAL A 37 31.48 -2.09 10.58
N LYS A 38 32.07 -2.92 11.46
CA LYS A 38 33.50 -2.86 11.74
C LYS A 38 34.32 -3.02 10.45
N GLY A 39 35.22 -2.07 10.21
CA GLY A 39 36.07 -2.05 9.02
C GLY A 39 35.44 -1.37 7.79
N MET A 40 34.22 -0.85 7.91
CA MET A 40 33.63 0.03 6.91
C MET A 40 33.80 1.49 7.33
N PRO A 41 34.14 2.39 6.38
CA PRO A 41 34.37 3.80 6.69
C PRO A 41 33.08 4.59 6.94
N SER A 42 31.93 4.05 6.53
CA SER A 42 30.63 4.72 6.57
C SER A 42 29.55 3.78 7.09
N GLU A 43 28.50 4.35 7.67
CA GLU A 43 27.27 3.63 7.99
C GLU A 43 26.66 3.00 6.73
N LEU A 44 26.15 1.78 6.91
CA LEU A 44 25.45 1.04 5.88
C LEU A 44 23.95 1.07 6.14
N ILE A 45 23.17 1.00 5.07
CA ILE A 45 21.71 0.95 5.10
C ILE A 45 21.31 -0.48 4.76
N PHE A 46 20.45 -1.06 5.60
CA PHE A 46 19.94 -2.41 5.47
C PHE A 46 18.42 -2.37 5.31
N LEU A 47 17.88 -3.13 4.35
CA LEU A 47 16.43 -3.31 4.20
C LEU A 47 15.97 -4.30 5.26
N ILE A 48 15.09 -3.85 6.17
CA ILE A 48 14.56 -4.70 7.25
C ILE A 48 13.14 -5.12 6.98
N ASN A 49 12.30 -4.26 6.40
CA ASN A 49 10.97 -4.62 5.92
C ASN A 49 10.85 -4.24 4.44
N ASP A 50 10.11 -5.05 3.70
CA ASP A 50 9.66 -4.73 2.34
C ASP A 50 8.22 -4.20 2.37
N LEU A 51 7.83 -3.50 1.31
CA LEU A 51 6.48 -2.98 1.15
C LEU A 51 5.64 -3.97 0.33
N PHE A 52 4.63 -4.56 0.97
CA PHE A 52 3.64 -5.38 0.29
C PHE A 52 2.39 -4.56 -0.02
N MET A 53 1.97 -4.54 -1.28
CA MET A 53 0.80 -3.83 -1.76
C MET A 53 -0.08 -4.73 -2.61
N ILE A 54 -1.38 -4.70 -2.34
CA ILE A 54 -2.35 -5.51 -3.06
C ILE A 54 -3.75 -4.89 -2.98
N ARG A 55 -4.58 -5.14 -3.99
CA ARG A 55 -6.02 -4.96 -3.86
C ARG A 55 -6.63 -6.11 -3.06
N ARG A 56 -7.58 -5.80 -2.17
CA ARG A 56 -8.34 -6.79 -1.41
C ARG A 56 -9.85 -6.54 -1.53
N PRO A 57 -10.69 -7.56 -1.35
CA PRO A 57 -12.12 -7.37 -1.26
C PRO A 57 -12.48 -6.47 -0.06
N PRO A 58 -13.52 -5.62 -0.16
CA PRO A 58 -13.99 -4.80 0.95
C PRO A 58 -14.83 -5.65 1.93
N ILE A 59 -14.16 -6.50 2.70
CA ILE A 59 -14.78 -7.53 3.56
C ILE A 59 -15.84 -6.92 4.51
N THR A 60 -15.54 -5.76 5.10
CA THR A 60 -16.47 -5.07 6.03
C THR A 60 -17.80 -4.70 5.37
N LEU A 61 -17.76 -4.25 4.10
CA LEU A 61 -18.97 -3.94 3.35
C LEU A 61 -19.70 -5.19 2.90
N LEU A 62 -18.95 -6.23 2.48
CA LEU A 62 -19.52 -7.48 1.98
C LEU A 62 -20.24 -8.31 3.04
N LYS A 63 -19.87 -8.17 4.32
CA LYS A 63 -20.55 -8.87 5.42
C LYS A 63 -22.01 -8.47 5.52
N ASN A 64 -22.30 -7.16 5.62
CA ASN A 64 -23.65 -6.64 5.77
C ASN A 64 -23.92 -5.44 4.81
N PRO A 65 -24.03 -5.64 3.48
CA PRO A 65 -24.12 -4.52 2.54
C PRO A 65 -25.36 -3.65 2.75
N SER A 66 -26.49 -4.25 3.15
CA SER A 66 -27.75 -3.54 3.35
C SER A 66 -27.72 -2.58 4.53
N GLU A 67 -27.14 -3.02 5.66
CA GLU A 67 -26.90 -2.17 6.83
C GLU A 67 -25.93 -1.01 6.51
N ARG A 68 -25.12 -1.18 5.46
CA ARG A 68 -24.14 -0.19 5.00
C ARG A 68 -24.70 0.76 3.93
N GLY A 69 -25.97 0.64 3.57
CA GLY A 69 -26.67 1.60 2.69
C GLY A 69 -26.98 1.08 1.28
N LEU A 70 -26.67 -0.18 0.97
CA LEU A 70 -27.04 -0.77 -0.32
C LEU A 70 -28.48 -1.32 -0.30
N PRO A 71 -29.33 -0.99 -1.27
CA PRO A 71 -30.64 -1.62 -1.39
C PRO A 71 -30.55 -3.15 -1.54
N GLU A 72 -31.41 -3.89 -0.83
CA GLU A 72 -31.36 -5.36 -0.72
C GLU A 72 -31.25 -6.08 -2.07
N ARG A 73 -31.96 -5.59 -3.07
CA ARG A 73 -31.95 -6.18 -4.42
C ARG A 73 -30.59 -6.16 -5.13
N PHE A 74 -29.67 -5.28 -4.73
CA PHE A 74 -28.33 -5.17 -5.29
C PHE A 74 -27.28 -5.99 -4.53
N VAL A 75 -27.64 -6.59 -3.40
CA VAL A 75 -26.68 -7.32 -2.53
C VAL A 75 -26.01 -8.48 -3.27
N GLU A 76 -26.79 -9.29 -3.98
CA GLU A 76 -26.23 -10.42 -4.73
C GLU A 76 -25.43 -9.95 -5.95
N GLU A 77 -25.89 -8.91 -6.64
CA GLU A 77 -25.15 -8.29 -7.74
C GLU A 77 -23.78 -7.78 -7.26
N TYR A 78 -23.75 -7.15 -6.07
CA TYR A 78 -22.52 -6.65 -5.48
C TYR A 78 -21.53 -7.76 -5.15
N LYS A 79 -21.98 -8.85 -4.53
CA LYS A 79 -21.13 -10.02 -4.25
C LYS A 79 -20.58 -10.63 -5.54
N VAL A 80 -21.40 -10.72 -6.59
CA VAL A 80 -20.99 -11.24 -7.90
C VAL A 80 -19.97 -10.31 -8.57
N ALA A 81 -20.18 -9.00 -8.54
CA ALA A 81 -19.26 -8.01 -9.11
C ALA A 81 -17.87 -8.10 -8.47
N VAL A 82 -17.81 -8.11 -7.13
CA VAL A 82 -16.54 -8.24 -6.41
C VAL A 82 -15.87 -9.58 -6.71
N ARG A 83 -16.61 -10.70 -6.69
CA ARG A 83 -16.05 -12.02 -7.02
C ARG A 83 -15.50 -12.05 -8.44
N LYS A 84 -16.24 -11.53 -9.42
CA LYS A 84 -15.85 -11.49 -10.84
C LYS A 84 -14.56 -10.69 -11.05
N PHE A 85 -14.39 -9.59 -10.32
CA PHE A 85 -13.14 -8.83 -10.34
C PHE A 85 -11.97 -9.69 -9.83
N PHE A 86 -12.07 -10.21 -8.60
CA PHE A 86 -10.96 -10.91 -7.96
C PHE A 86 -10.62 -12.28 -8.58
N GLN A 87 -11.53 -12.90 -9.33
CA GLN A 87 -11.21 -14.09 -10.13
C GLN A 87 -10.17 -13.81 -11.22
N LYS A 88 -10.20 -12.60 -11.80
CA LYS A 88 -9.31 -12.18 -12.88
C LYS A 88 -8.14 -11.35 -12.41
N TYR A 89 -8.24 -10.76 -11.22
CA TYR A 89 -7.20 -9.92 -10.65
C TYR A 89 -5.88 -10.68 -10.52
N ARG A 90 -4.81 -10.03 -10.98
CA ARG A 90 -3.42 -10.46 -10.83
C ARG A 90 -2.65 -9.23 -10.33
N PRO A 91 -2.08 -9.28 -9.11
CA PRO A 91 -1.28 -8.18 -8.60
C PRO A 91 -0.13 -7.84 -9.56
N SER A 92 0.09 -6.55 -9.81
CA SER A 92 1.21 -6.04 -10.58
C SER A 92 1.67 -4.70 -10.04
N ASP A 93 2.94 -4.37 -10.26
CA ASP A 93 3.51 -3.09 -9.83
C ASP A 93 2.84 -1.92 -10.54
N ASP A 94 2.55 -2.06 -11.84
CA ASP A 94 1.83 -1.03 -12.62
C ASP A 94 0.45 -0.70 -12.02
N ASP A 95 -0.31 -1.74 -11.61
CA ASP A 95 -1.62 -1.54 -10.96
C ASP A 95 -1.46 -0.84 -9.60
N ASN A 96 -0.49 -1.28 -8.80
CA ASN A 96 -0.21 -0.70 -7.48
C ASN A 96 0.21 0.78 -7.60
N LEU A 97 1.13 1.10 -8.52
CA LEU A 97 1.61 2.46 -8.76
C LEU A 97 0.48 3.36 -9.28
N LYS A 98 -0.38 2.84 -10.17
CA LYS A 98 -1.55 3.59 -10.65
C LYS A 98 -2.47 3.96 -9.49
N ILE A 99 -2.82 3.02 -8.61
CA ILE A 99 -3.69 3.30 -7.46
C ILE A 99 -3.01 4.27 -6.49
N LEU A 100 -1.71 4.10 -6.24
CA LEU A 100 -0.97 5.01 -5.38
C LEU A 100 -1.04 6.45 -5.89
N ASN A 101 -0.77 6.65 -7.18
CA ASN A 101 -0.74 7.99 -7.79
C ASN A 101 -2.14 8.60 -7.94
N ASP A 102 -3.10 7.85 -8.45
CA ASP A 102 -4.41 8.38 -8.84
C ASP A 102 -5.39 8.45 -7.66
N VAL A 103 -5.16 7.68 -6.59
CA VAL A 103 -6.11 7.53 -5.48
C VAL A 103 -5.50 7.81 -4.10
N VAL A 104 -4.34 7.23 -3.79
CA VAL A 104 -3.78 7.33 -2.42
C VAL A 104 -3.05 8.65 -2.20
N ALA A 105 -2.33 9.13 -3.21
CA ALA A 105 -1.56 10.37 -3.16
C ALA A 105 -2.43 11.61 -3.36
N ASP A 106 -3.60 11.48 -4.00
CA ASP A 106 -4.58 12.55 -4.15
C ASP A 106 -5.46 12.68 -2.88
N PRO A 107 -5.32 13.75 -2.09
CA PRO A 107 -6.05 13.89 -0.83
C PRO A 107 -7.58 13.96 -1.01
N GLN A 108 -8.06 14.50 -2.13
CA GLN A 108 -9.50 14.67 -2.36
C GLN A 108 -10.14 13.32 -2.68
N VAL A 109 -9.54 12.56 -3.59
CA VAL A 109 -9.94 11.19 -3.91
C VAL A 109 -9.86 10.29 -2.69
N TYR A 110 -8.80 10.43 -1.89
CA TYR A 110 -8.60 9.63 -0.68
C TYR A 110 -9.68 9.88 0.39
N GLU A 111 -10.21 11.11 0.50
CA GLU A 111 -11.31 11.41 1.43
C GLU A 111 -12.62 10.74 0.98
N ILE A 112 -12.88 10.67 -0.34
CA ILE A 112 -14.00 9.86 -0.87
C ILE A 112 -13.78 8.38 -0.56
N LEU A 113 -12.58 7.84 -0.83
CA LEU A 113 -12.24 6.45 -0.54
C LEU A 113 -12.46 6.10 0.94
N LYS A 114 -12.06 6.98 1.86
CA LYS A 114 -12.29 6.80 3.30
C LYS A 114 -13.77 6.62 3.65
N LEU A 115 -14.65 7.44 3.07
CA LEU A 115 -16.09 7.30 3.29
C LEU A 115 -16.60 5.96 2.73
N LEU A 116 -16.18 5.62 1.52
CA LEU A 116 -16.59 4.40 0.84
C LEU A 116 -16.07 3.13 1.52
N ARG A 117 -14.98 3.20 2.31
CA ARG A 117 -14.51 2.08 3.16
C ARG A 117 -15.47 1.75 4.31
N ILE A 118 -16.33 2.70 4.69
CA ILE A 118 -17.20 2.59 5.87
C ILE A 118 -18.66 2.34 5.47
N SER A 119 -19.12 2.92 4.37
CA SER A 119 -20.52 2.91 3.95
C SER A 119 -20.68 3.00 2.43
N ILE A 120 -21.77 2.43 1.93
CA ILE A 120 -22.26 2.54 0.56
C ILE A 120 -23.20 3.74 0.52
N VAL A 121 -22.92 4.71 -0.35
CA VAL A 121 -23.56 6.03 -0.29
C VAL A 121 -24.08 6.48 -1.64
N THR A 122 -25.02 7.42 -1.64
CA THR A 122 -25.51 8.06 -2.86
C THR A 122 -24.74 9.35 -3.17
N LYS A 123 -24.88 9.85 -4.41
CA LYS A 123 -24.25 11.13 -4.80
C LYS A 123 -24.58 12.27 -3.83
N ASN A 124 -25.82 12.36 -3.37
CA ASN A 124 -26.24 13.38 -2.38
C ASN A 124 -25.47 13.34 -1.05
N VAL A 125 -24.98 12.17 -0.63
CA VAL A 125 -24.15 12.05 0.57
C VAL A 125 -22.72 12.46 0.26
N LEU A 126 -22.20 12.09 -0.91
CA LEU A 126 -20.88 12.47 -1.38
C LEU A 126 -20.76 13.99 -1.53
N GLU A 127 -21.79 14.68 -2.02
CA GLU A 127 -21.86 16.15 -2.12
C GLU A 127 -21.61 16.87 -0.80
N LYS A 128 -21.86 16.21 0.35
CA LYS A 128 -21.56 16.78 1.67
C LYS A 128 -20.06 16.87 1.94
N LEU A 129 -19.21 16.12 1.23
CA LEU A 129 -17.75 16.18 1.34
C LEU A 129 -17.16 17.49 0.80
N ARG A 130 -17.91 18.28 0.03
CA ARG A 130 -17.53 19.67 -0.31
C ARG A 130 -17.27 20.51 0.94
N LYS A 131 -18.02 20.26 2.02
CA LYS A 131 -17.79 20.93 3.32
C LYS A 131 -16.48 20.54 4.00
N LYS A 132 -15.85 19.44 3.55
CA LYS A 132 -14.56 18.96 4.02
C LYS A 132 -13.40 19.30 3.06
N GLY A 133 -13.65 20.10 2.02
CA GLY A 133 -12.64 20.52 1.05
C GLY A 133 -12.42 19.56 -0.13
N VAL A 134 -13.41 18.72 -0.45
CA VAL A 134 -13.44 17.98 -1.74
C VAL A 134 -14.15 18.84 -2.77
N ASP A 135 -13.41 19.37 -3.74
CA ASP A 135 -13.89 20.37 -4.67
C ASP A 135 -14.57 19.77 -5.90
N ASP A 136 -14.04 18.69 -6.48
CA ASP A 136 -14.60 18.04 -7.68
C ASP A 136 -14.91 16.56 -7.47
N ILE A 137 -16.07 16.31 -6.87
CA ILE A 137 -16.55 14.96 -6.58
C ILE A 137 -16.72 14.13 -7.87
N ASP A 138 -17.12 14.74 -8.98
CA ASP A 138 -17.39 13.98 -10.21
C ASP A 138 -16.08 13.52 -10.87
N ASP A 139 -15.06 14.37 -10.91
CA ASP A 139 -13.73 13.99 -11.39
C ASP A 139 -13.07 12.95 -10.46
N ASP A 140 -13.19 13.12 -9.15
CA ASP A 140 -12.61 12.19 -8.18
C ASP A 140 -13.31 10.81 -8.20
N LEU A 141 -14.63 10.78 -8.37
CA LEU A 141 -15.37 9.53 -8.59
C LEU A 141 -14.97 8.87 -9.91
N LYS A 142 -14.71 9.66 -10.96
CA LYS A 142 -14.21 9.14 -12.23
C LYS A 142 -12.84 8.49 -12.05
N LYS A 143 -11.91 9.09 -11.29
CA LYS A 143 -10.62 8.45 -10.96
C LYS A 143 -10.81 7.11 -10.23
N LEU A 144 -11.73 7.04 -9.26
CA LEU A 144 -12.05 5.79 -8.57
C LEU A 144 -12.70 4.74 -9.50
N TRP A 145 -13.49 5.18 -10.47
CA TRP A 145 -14.11 4.31 -11.47
C TRP A 145 -13.08 3.77 -12.46
N ASP A 146 -12.24 4.64 -13.03
CA ASP A 146 -11.21 4.31 -14.02
C ASP A 146 -10.08 3.46 -13.41
N SER A 147 -9.88 3.56 -12.10
CA SER A 147 -9.01 2.68 -11.32
C SER A 147 -9.70 1.38 -10.87
N GLN A 148 -10.97 1.14 -11.24
CA GLN A 148 -11.76 -0.03 -10.84
C GLN A 148 -11.86 -0.23 -9.32
N MET A 149 -11.85 0.87 -8.56
CA MET A 149 -12.01 0.87 -7.11
C MET A 149 -13.46 0.85 -6.68
N ILE A 150 -14.37 1.42 -7.48
CA ILE A 150 -15.80 1.50 -7.17
C ILE A 150 -16.66 0.77 -8.18
N HIS A 151 -17.88 0.44 -7.76
CA HIS A 151 -18.98 0.00 -8.60
C HIS A 151 -20.22 0.83 -8.28
N VAL A 152 -21.00 1.16 -9.30
CA VAL A 152 -22.16 2.05 -9.22
C VAL A 152 -23.40 1.26 -9.57
N PHE A 153 -24.34 1.19 -8.64
CA PHE A 153 -25.65 0.59 -8.86
C PHE A 153 -26.66 1.70 -9.10
N GLN A 154 -27.54 1.55 -10.08
CA GLN A 154 -28.57 2.54 -10.35
C GLN A 154 -29.96 1.96 -10.13
N ASP A 155 -30.78 2.67 -9.37
CA ASP A 155 -32.17 2.29 -9.16
C ASP A 155 -33.12 2.70 -10.29
N THR A 156 -34.33 2.13 -10.28
CA THR A 156 -35.39 2.46 -11.23
C THR A 156 -35.89 3.90 -11.12
N LYS A 157 -35.51 4.62 -10.07
CA LYS A 157 -35.78 6.06 -9.88
C LYS A 157 -34.57 6.93 -10.29
N GLY A 158 -33.51 6.32 -10.80
CA GLY A 158 -32.28 6.99 -11.21
C GLY A 158 -31.29 7.28 -10.08
N ASN A 159 -31.53 6.84 -8.83
CA ASN A 159 -30.55 7.04 -7.75
C ASN A 159 -29.37 6.09 -7.92
N GLU A 160 -28.17 6.67 -7.82
CA GLU A 160 -26.91 5.94 -7.89
C GLU A 160 -26.37 5.65 -6.50
N TYR A 161 -25.92 4.41 -6.29
CA TYR A 161 -25.28 3.92 -5.07
C TYR A 161 -23.85 3.51 -5.38
N TYR A 162 -22.91 4.16 -4.71
CA TYR A 162 -21.48 3.99 -4.90
C TYR A 162 -20.94 3.04 -3.83
N ALA A 163 -20.45 1.88 -4.25
CA ALA A 163 -19.85 0.88 -3.37
C ALA A 163 -18.41 0.60 -3.79
N LEU A 164 -17.54 0.24 -2.84
CA LEU A 164 -16.20 -0.22 -3.21
C LEU A 164 -16.28 -1.56 -3.93
N LEU A 165 -15.68 -1.65 -5.10
CA LEU A 165 -15.40 -2.92 -5.77
C LEU A 165 -14.13 -3.56 -5.21
N THR A 166 -13.10 -2.73 -5.00
CA THR A 166 -11.80 -3.13 -4.47
C THR A 166 -11.34 -2.14 -3.42
N ASP A 167 -10.61 -2.62 -2.42
CA ASP A 167 -9.89 -1.78 -1.46
C ASP A 167 -8.38 -1.96 -1.68
N PHE A 168 -7.60 -0.92 -1.41
CA PHE A 168 -6.14 -0.97 -1.51
C PHE A 168 -5.52 -1.20 -0.13
N HIS A 169 -4.66 -2.21 -0.03
CA HIS A 169 -3.96 -2.56 1.20
C HIS A 169 -2.46 -2.48 1.00
N SER A 170 -1.80 -1.74 1.90
CA SER A 170 -0.35 -1.72 2.04
C SER A 170 0.04 -2.19 3.44
N SER A 171 1.11 -2.96 3.52
CA SER A 171 1.67 -3.47 4.78
C SER A 171 3.17 -3.71 4.64
N LEU A 172 3.86 -3.78 5.76
CA LEU A 172 5.25 -4.18 5.82
C LEU A 172 5.34 -5.70 5.86
N MET A 173 6.32 -6.26 5.16
CA MET A 173 6.56 -7.70 5.09
C MET A 173 8.04 -8.02 5.31
N TYR A 174 8.32 -9.17 5.94
CA TYR A 174 9.68 -9.70 6.00
C TYR A 174 10.25 -10.02 4.62
N PRO A 175 11.37 -9.37 4.20
CA PRO A 175 12.01 -9.69 2.94
C PRO A 175 12.77 -11.03 3.03
N LYS A 176 12.05 -12.16 3.13
CA LYS A 176 12.63 -13.51 3.21
C LYS A 176 13.63 -13.80 2.09
N TYR A 177 13.41 -13.23 0.90
CA TYR A 177 14.29 -13.40 -0.24
C TYR A 177 15.70 -12.82 -0.02
N ILE A 178 15.86 -11.84 0.88
CA ILE A 178 17.17 -11.26 1.23
C ILE A 178 18.10 -12.31 1.83
N ILE A 179 17.59 -13.30 2.56
CA ILE A 179 18.41 -14.39 3.10
C ILE A 179 19.09 -15.17 1.98
N ASN A 180 18.36 -15.47 0.90
CA ASN A 180 18.94 -16.14 -0.27
C ASN A 180 19.97 -15.27 -0.98
N ILE A 181 19.75 -13.95 -1.04
CA ILE A 181 20.71 -12.99 -1.58
C ILE A 181 22.00 -12.98 -0.74
N ILE A 182 21.90 -12.96 0.59
CA ILE A 182 23.04 -13.01 1.51
C ILE A 182 23.85 -14.30 1.31
N ILE A 183 23.18 -15.46 1.26
CA ILE A 183 23.81 -16.76 1.03
C ILE A 183 24.56 -16.76 -0.31
N HIS A 184 23.93 -16.27 -1.37
CA HIS A 184 24.56 -16.18 -2.68
C HIS A 184 25.80 -15.26 -2.65
N GLN A 185 25.69 -14.06 -2.06
CA GLN A 185 26.79 -13.10 -1.96
C GLN A 185 27.97 -13.64 -1.16
N TYR A 186 27.70 -14.43 -0.12
CA TYR A 186 28.72 -15.16 0.64
C TYR A 186 29.44 -16.19 -0.25
N ALA A 187 28.69 -17.01 -0.98
CA ALA A 187 29.25 -18.06 -1.84
C ALA A 187 30.17 -17.51 -2.93
N VAL A 188 29.78 -16.39 -3.57
CA VAL A 188 30.58 -15.74 -4.62
C VAL A 188 31.61 -14.74 -4.09
N LYS A 189 31.70 -14.56 -2.76
CA LYS A 189 32.60 -13.62 -2.08
C LYS A 189 32.48 -12.17 -2.59
N SER A 190 31.28 -11.74 -2.99
CA SER A 190 31.07 -10.39 -3.54
C SER A 190 30.97 -9.29 -2.49
N LYS A 191 30.78 -9.67 -1.21
CA LYS A 191 30.73 -8.76 -0.05
C LYS A 191 31.55 -9.34 1.10
N SER A 192 32.03 -8.48 1.99
CA SER A 192 32.77 -8.91 3.18
C SER A 192 31.86 -9.65 4.17
N ASN A 193 32.41 -10.68 4.85
CA ASN A 193 31.67 -11.43 5.86
C ASN A 193 31.11 -10.56 6.98
N ALA A 194 31.85 -9.52 7.40
CA ALA A 194 31.40 -8.59 8.45
C ALA A 194 30.08 -7.89 8.08
N VAL A 195 29.94 -7.46 6.83
CA VAL A 195 28.70 -6.83 6.32
C VAL A 195 27.55 -7.83 6.25
N LEU A 196 27.81 -9.05 5.78
CA LEU A 196 26.78 -10.08 5.65
C LEU A 196 26.27 -10.55 7.01
N ILE A 197 27.17 -10.73 7.98
CA ILE A 197 26.82 -11.06 9.37
C ILE A 197 26.01 -9.93 9.99
N GLU A 198 26.43 -8.67 9.81
CA GLU A 198 25.67 -7.54 10.34
C GLU A 198 24.27 -7.47 9.72
N TYR A 199 24.13 -7.76 8.43
CA TYR A 199 22.81 -7.80 7.81
C TYR A 199 21.91 -8.86 8.46
N LEU A 200 22.45 -10.06 8.72
CA LEU A 200 21.69 -11.10 9.44
C LEU A 200 21.31 -10.67 10.86
N ASN A 201 22.21 -10.01 11.59
CA ASN A 201 21.92 -9.48 12.93
C ASN A 201 20.80 -8.44 12.89
N VAL A 202 20.89 -7.49 11.95
CA VAL A 202 19.90 -6.43 11.74
C VAL A 202 18.53 -7.01 11.40
N LEU A 203 18.47 -8.03 10.55
CA LEU A 203 17.23 -8.75 10.23
C LEU A 203 16.71 -9.50 11.47
N ASP A 204 17.55 -10.22 12.20
CA ASP A 204 17.12 -10.98 13.38
C ASP A 204 16.55 -10.06 14.47
N ASP A 205 17.23 -8.94 14.77
CA ASP A 205 16.77 -7.92 15.71
C ASP A 205 15.40 -7.35 15.33
N ALA A 206 15.16 -7.11 14.03
CA ALA A 206 13.91 -6.55 13.55
C ALA A 206 12.72 -7.53 13.67
N TYR A 207 12.96 -8.85 13.65
CA TYR A 207 11.89 -9.86 13.63
C TYR A 207 11.73 -10.68 14.90
N ARG A 208 12.71 -10.68 15.80
CA ARG A 208 12.61 -11.34 17.11
C ARG A 208 11.35 -10.94 17.89
N PRO A 209 10.96 -9.65 17.99
CA PRO A 209 9.75 -9.27 18.73
C PRO A 209 8.47 -9.87 18.14
N THR A 210 8.36 -9.91 16.81
CA THR A 210 7.20 -10.47 16.10
C THR A 210 7.06 -11.97 16.31
N LYS A 211 8.18 -12.68 16.45
CA LYS A 211 8.20 -14.12 16.72
C LYS A 211 7.64 -14.47 18.10
N ILE A 212 8.02 -13.69 19.11
CA ILE A 212 7.56 -13.89 20.49
C ILE A 212 6.05 -13.68 20.59
N VAL A 213 5.51 -12.64 19.94
CA VAL A 213 4.05 -12.38 19.93
C VAL A 213 3.28 -13.50 19.22
N ALA A 214 3.79 -14.02 18.10
CA ALA A 214 3.14 -15.15 17.40
C ALA A 214 3.16 -16.45 18.23
N GLU A 215 4.19 -16.68 19.03
CA GLU A 215 4.29 -17.84 19.94
C GLU A 215 3.39 -17.72 21.18
N GLU A 216 2.94 -16.50 21.53
CA GLU A 216 2.01 -16.25 22.64
C GLU A 216 0.52 -16.28 22.21
N GLU A 217 0.23 -16.17 20.91
CA GLU A 217 -1.12 -16.22 20.33
C GLU A 217 -1.55 -17.61 19.82
N ASP A 218 -0.63 -18.59 19.80
CA ASP A 218 -0.86 -20.02 19.50
C ASP A 218 -1.02 -20.87 20.77
#